data_AF-A0A0C3L3L3-F1
#
_entry.id   AF-A0A0C3L3L3-F1
#
_cell.length_a   1.000
_cell.length_b   1.000
_cell.length_c   1.000
_cell.angle_alpha   90.00
_cell.angle_beta   90.00
_cell.angle_gamma   90.00
#
_symmetry.space_group_name_H-M   'P 1'
#
loop_
_entity.id
_entity.type
_entity.pdbx_description
1 polymer ?
#
loop_
_entity_poly.entity_id
_entity_poly.type
_entity_poly.pdbx_seq_one_letter_code
_entity_poly.pdbx_strand_id
1 'polypeptide(L)'
;ISLFLPKLDGIHTINSFMFYGGDADPLFTYMSNPTTSGEWGLPELENLTIYDCDYDPELLLGMVLARYGGEGLEGHNNLEDGRDRPPPFQELTIGHASGEADIDTLDLVEDIVGDHCFTLEEDVER
;
A
#
# COMPACT_ATOMS: atom_id res chain seq x y z
N ILE A 1 8.89 -6.87 -14.29
CA ILE A 1 9.18 -8.14 -13.57
C ILE A 1 7.91 -8.54 -12.86
N SER A 2 7.34 -9.73 -13.10
CA SER A 2 6.14 -10.16 -12.38
C SER A 2 6.52 -10.57 -10.96
N LEU A 3 6.05 -9.83 -9.95
CA LEU A 3 6.27 -10.21 -8.56
C LEU A 3 5.46 -11.47 -8.23
N PHE A 4 6.16 -12.53 -7.81
CA PHE A 4 5.52 -13.74 -7.31
C PHE A 4 5.21 -13.58 -5.81
N LEU A 5 4.21 -12.75 -5.49
CA LEU A 5 3.81 -12.37 -4.12
C LEU A 5 3.44 -13.55 -3.20
N PRO A 6 2.84 -14.67 -3.69
CA PRO A 6 2.55 -15.83 -2.82
C PRO A 6 3.79 -16.49 -2.21
N LYS A 7 5.00 -16.20 -2.70
CA LYS A 7 6.25 -16.68 -2.08
C LYS A 7 6.66 -15.89 -0.84
N LEU A 8 6.03 -14.74 -0.61
CA LEU A 8 6.25 -13.91 0.58
C LEU A 8 5.37 -14.36 1.75
N ASP A 9 4.39 -15.24 1.51
CA ASP A 9 3.55 -15.82 2.55
C ASP A 9 4.42 -16.50 3.63
N GLY A 10 4.24 -16.11 4.88
CA GLY A 10 5.03 -16.59 6.02
C GLY A 10 6.33 -15.83 6.29
N ILE A 11 6.68 -14.82 5.49
CA ILE A 11 7.81 -13.92 5.76
C ILE A 11 7.30 -12.69 6.51
N HIS A 12 7.39 -12.72 7.84
CA HIS A 12 6.92 -11.63 8.69
C HIS A 12 8.04 -10.68 9.12
N THR A 13 9.26 -10.85 8.58
CA THR A 13 10.42 -10.05 9.00
C THR A 13 10.72 -8.88 8.07
N ILE A 14 9.94 -8.70 7.00
CA ILE A 14 10.12 -7.58 6.07
C ILE A 14 9.46 -6.36 6.68
N ASN A 15 10.29 -5.43 7.09
CA ASN A 15 9.94 -4.16 7.72
C ASN A 15 10.18 -2.95 6.79
N SER A 16 10.90 -3.13 5.67
CA SER A 16 11.02 -2.13 4.61
C SER A 16 10.95 -2.80 3.24
N PHE A 17 10.19 -2.19 2.33
CA PHE A 17 10.00 -2.69 0.97
C PHE A 17 10.01 -1.53 -0.03
N MET A 18 10.85 -1.66 -1.06
CA MET A 18 10.91 -0.71 -2.17
C MET A 18 10.51 -1.41 -3.46
N PHE A 19 9.62 -0.78 -4.22
CA PHE A 19 9.18 -1.24 -5.53
C PHE A 19 9.40 -0.14 -6.58
N TYR A 20 9.99 -0.51 -7.72
CA TYR A 20 10.46 0.43 -8.74
C TYR A 20 10.18 -0.05 -10.17
N GLY A 21 9.75 0.85 -11.05
CA GLY A 21 9.79 0.66 -12.51
C GLY A 21 8.83 -0.41 -13.03
N GLY A 22 7.66 -0.58 -12.41
CA GLY A 22 6.70 -1.63 -12.78
C GLY A 22 5.30 -1.43 -12.23
N ASP A 23 4.41 -2.37 -12.54
CA ASP A 23 3.02 -2.39 -12.08
C ASP A 23 2.92 -2.76 -10.59
N ALA A 24 2.45 -1.82 -9.76
CA ALA A 24 2.34 -1.98 -8.32
C ALA A 24 0.97 -2.51 -7.86
N ASP A 25 -0.02 -2.63 -8.75
CA ASP A 25 -1.37 -3.12 -8.42
C ASP A 25 -1.37 -4.49 -7.73
N PRO A 26 -0.55 -5.47 -8.16
CA PRO A 26 -0.49 -6.76 -7.49
C PRO A 26 -0.02 -6.64 -6.03
N LEU A 27 0.93 -5.73 -5.76
CA LEU A 27 1.47 -5.50 -4.42
C LEU A 27 0.41 -4.91 -3.50
N PHE A 28 -0.31 -3.88 -3.96
CA PHE A 28 -1.41 -3.29 -3.19
C PHE A 28 -2.53 -4.29 -2.93
N THR A 29 -2.92 -5.05 -3.96
CA THR A 29 -3.92 -6.12 -3.82
C THR A 29 -3.48 -7.16 -2.78
N TYR A 30 -2.21 -7.58 -2.80
CA TYR A 30 -1.67 -8.55 -1.85
C TYR A 30 -1.68 -8.03 -0.41
N MET A 31 -1.33 -6.77 -0.18
CA MET A 31 -1.34 -6.16 1.16
C MET A 31 -2.76 -5.85 1.66
N SER A 32 -3.72 -5.69 0.76
CA SER A 32 -5.13 -5.41 1.09
C SER A 32 -5.95 -6.66 1.44
N ASN A 33 -5.43 -7.86 1.16
CA ASN A 33 -6.21 -9.10 1.25
C ASN A 33 -5.56 -10.14 2.18
N PRO A 34 -6.34 -11.10 2.70
CA PRO A 34 -5.78 -12.31 3.31
C PRO A 34 -4.87 -13.05 2.33
N THR A 35 -3.67 -13.39 2.80
CA THR A 35 -2.78 -14.33 2.12
C THR A 35 -3.27 -15.77 2.29
N THR A 36 -2.58 -16.73 1.67
CA THR A 36 -2.94 -18.15 1.81
C THR A 36 -2.71 -18.69 3.23
N SER A 37 -1.90 -18.01 4.05
CA SER A 37 -1.73 -18.32 5.48
C SER A 37 -2.85 -17.74 6.37
N GLY A 38 -3.75 -16.94 5.81
CA GLY A 38 -4.80 -16.24 6.54
C GLY A 38 -4.34 -14.95 7.23
N GLU A 39 -3.09 -14.52 7.00
CA GLU A 39 -2.55 -13.27 7.53
C GLU A 39 -2.63 -12.15 6.49
N TRP A 40 -2.29 -10.93 6.89
CA TRP A 40 -2.15 -9.80 5.97
C TRP A 40 -0.88 -9.96 5.12
N GLY A 41 -0.88 -9.41 3.90
CA GLY A 41 0.35 -9.32 3.10
C GLY A 41 1.38 -8.41 3.79
N LEU A 42 2.56 -8.94 4.07
CA LEU A 42 3.65 -8.24 4.78
C LEU A 42 3.17 -7.56 6.08
N PRO A 43 2.74 -8.33 7.10
CA PRO A 43 2.05 -7.79 8.27
C PRO A 43 2.94 -6.82 9.07
N GLU A 44 4.23 -7.09 9.19
CA GLU A 44 5.18 -6.26 9.96
C GLU A 44 5.86 -5.17 9.11
N LEU A 45 5.35 -4.87 7.91
CA LEU A 45 5.94 -3.83 7.06
C LEU A 45 5.80 -2.46 7.72
N GLU A 46 6.89 -1.74 7.92
CA GLU A 46 6.87 -0.41 8.52
C GLU A 46 7.10 0.69 7.47
N ASN A 47 7.89 0.40 6.44
CA ASN A 47 8.30 1.37 5.43
C ASN A 47 8.01 0.85 4.02
N LEU A 48 7.22 1.58 3.24
CA LEU A 48 6.90 1.23 1.85
C LEU A 48 7.28 2.38 0.91
N THR A 49 8.10 2.09 -0.10
CA THR A 49 8.45 3.05 -1.15
C THR A 49 8.01 2.52 -2.51
N ILE A 50 7.15 3.26 -3.20
CA ILE A 50 6.71 2.97 -4.58
C ILE A 50 7.24 4.09 -5.47
N TYR A 51 8.06 3.76 -6.47
CA TYR A 51 8.80 4.77 -7.21
C TYR A 51 8.78 4.48 -8.72
N ASP A 52 8.36 5.44 -9.55
CA ASP A 52 8.23 5.26 -11.01
C ASP A 52 7.44 3.99 -11.38
N CYS A 53 6.30 3.80 -10.72
CA CYS A 53 5.42 2.65 -10.92
C CYS A 53 4.10 3.10 -11.54
N ASP A 54 3.57 2.28 -12.46
CA ASP A 54 2.18 2.38 -12.88
C ASP A 54 1.31 1.69 -11.82
N TYR A 55 0.19 2.30 -11.43
CA TYR A 55 -0.79 1.70 -10.53
C TYR A 55 -2.14 2.43 -10.57
N ASP A 56 -3.17 1.75 -10.06
CA ASP A 56 -4.49 2.31 -9.79
C ASP A 56 -4.52 2.97 -8.39
N PRO A 57 -4.77 4.30 -8.29
CA PRO A 57 -4.86 5.01 -7.02
C PRO A 57 -5.88 4.40 -6.04
N GLU A 58 -6.97 3.82 -6.55
CA GLU A 58 -7.99 3.19 -5.71
C GLU A 58 -7.46 1.92 -5.03
N LEU A 59 -6.51 1.21 -5.65
CA LEU A 59 -5.86 0.04 -5.05
C LEU A 59 -4.87 0.47 -3.95
N LEU A 60 -4.15 1.58 -4.15
CA LEU A 60 -3.32 2.18 -3.11
C LEU A 60 -4.17 2.57 -1.89
N LEU A 61 -5.28 3.29 -2.12
CA LEU A 61 -6.21 3.68 -1.06
C LEU A 61 -6.82 2.44 -0.37
N GLY A 62 -7.19 1.41 -1.13
CA GLY A 62 -7.68 0.15 -0.59
C GLY A 62 -6.70 -0.53 0.36
N MET A 63 -5.40 -0.50 0.05
CA MET A 63 -4.34 -1.03 0.90
C MET A 63 -4.19 -0.24 2.20
N VAL A 64 -4.23 1.08 2.10
CA VAL A 64 -4.19 1.98 3.27
C VAL A 64 -5.42 1.75 4.17
N LEU A 65 -6.62 1.70 3.59
CA LEU A 65 -7.85 1.44 4.33
C LEU A 65 -7.85 0.06 5.00
N ALA A 66 -7.30 -0.96 4.35
CA ALA A 66 -7.19 -2.30 4.94
C ALA A 66 -6.31 -2.31 6.21
N ARG A 67 -5.27 -1.48 6.27
CA ARG A 67 -4.33 -1.39 7.39
C ARG A 67 -4.80 -0.46 8.51
N TYR A 68 -5.22 0.76 8.17
CA TYR A 68 -5.62 1.77 9.17
C TYR A 68 -7.07 1.62 9.60
N GLY A 69 -7.89 1.02 8.75
CA GLY A 69 -9.32 0.84 8.92
C GLY A 69 -10.09 2.15 8.85
N GLY A 70 -10.71 2.38 7.70
CA GLY A 70 -11.65 3.47 7.48
C GLY A 70 -13.04 2.96 7.09
N GLU A 71 -14.07 3.71 7.45
CA GLU A 71 -15.43 3.57 6.93
C GLU A 71 -15.52 4.32 5.59
N GLY A 72 -14.94 3.76 4.52
CA GLY A 72 -14.52 4.58 3.38
C GLY A 72 -14.87 4.12 1.97
N LEU A 73 -15.54 2.98 1.76
CA LEU A 73 -16.06 2.58 0.45
C LEU A 73 -17.35 1.76 0.65
N GLU A 74 -18.52 2.36 0.39
CA GLU A 74 -19.80 1.64 0.33
C GLU A 74 -19.73 0.57 -0.78
N GLY A 75 -19.29 -0.64 -0.44
CA GLY A 75 -19.28 -1.77 -1.37
C GLY A 75 -18.16 -2.78 -1.18
N HIS A 76 -17.07 -2.42 -0.49
CA HIS A 76 -16.05 -3.40 -0.14
C HIS A 76 -16.26 -3.84 1.30
N ASN A 77 -16.45 -5.14 1.45
CA ASN A 77 -16.74 -5.80 2.71
C ASN A 77 -15.86 -5.20 3.81
N ASN A 78 -16.50 -4.52 4.76
CA ASN A 78 -16.00 -4.41 6.11
C ASN A 78 -15.89 -5.85 6.62
N LEU A 79 -14.81 -6.53 6.23
CA LEU A 79 -14.38 -7.73 6.90
C LEU A 79 -13.93 -7.23 8.26
N GLU A 80 -14.90 -7.16 9.18
CA GLU A 80 -14.70 -7.47 10.59
C GLU A 80 -14.09 -8.88 10.65
N ASP A 81 -12.86 -9.04 10.16
CA ASP A 81 -12.23 -10.34 9.99
C ASP A 81 -11.78 -10.93 11.34
N GLY A 82 -12.03 -10.21 12.44
CA GLY A 82 -11.56 -10.58 13.78
C GLY A 82 -10.03 -10.65 13.90
N ARG A 83 -9.29 -10.41 12.81
CA ARG A 83 -7.84 -10.36 12.75
C ARG A 83 -7.37 -8.99 13.23
N ASP A 84 -6.32 -9.01 14.03
CA ASP A 84 -5.60 -7.79 14.36
C ASP A 84 -5.13 -7.14 13.04
N ARG A 85 -5.39 -5.85 12.90
CA ARG A 85 -4.90 -5.07 11.77
C ARG A 85 -3.37 -5.01 11.86
N PRO A 86 -2.66 -4.96 10.72
CA PRO A 86 -1.24 -4.69 10.74
C PRO A 86 -0.96 -3.37 11.47
N PRO A 87 0.22 -3.20 12.09
CA PRO A 87 0.64 -1.91 12.61
C PRO A 87 0.57 -0.82 11.52
N PRO A 88 0.40 0.46 11.87
CA PRO A 88 0.49 1.54 10.91
C PRO A 88 1.89 1.63 10.29
N PHE A 89 2.00 2.24 9.10
CA PHE A 89 3.29 2.57 8.52
C PHE A 89 4.01 3.63 9.35
N GLN A 90 5.31 3.50 9.43
CA GLN A 90 6.20 4.57 9.86
C GLN A 90 6.52 5.49 8.68
N GLU A 91 6.62 4.95 7.47
CA GLU A 91 6.90 5.70 6.24
C GLU A 91 6.19 5.07 5.04
N LEU A 92 5.46 5.89 4.28
CA LEU A 92 4.88 5.55 2.98
C LEU A 92 5.32 6.62 1.98
N THR A 93 6.18 6.24 1.05
CA THR A 93 6.69 7.12 0.00
C THR A 93 6.14 6.72 -1.34
N ILE A 94 5.55 7.67 -2.05
CA ILE A 94 4.99 7.49 -3.38
C ILE A 94 5.69 8.49 -4.32
N GLY A 95 6.43 7.99 -5.31
CA GLY A 95 7.23 8.78 -6.23
C GLY A 95 6.73 8.68 -7.67
N HIS A 96 6.48 9.82 -8.31
CA HIS A 96 5.90 9.91 -9.65
C HIS A 96 6.67 10.81 -10.60
N ALA A 97 6.55 10.51 -11.89
CA ALA A 97 6.87 11.49 -12.91
C ALA A 97 5.89 12.67 -12.82
N SER A 98 6.38 13.86 -13.17
CA SER A 98 5.61 15.10 -13.05
C SER A 98 4.26 15.01 -13.81
N GLY A 99 3.15 15.24 -13.10
CA GLY A 99 1.80 15.25 -13.66
C GLY A 99 1.12 13.89 -13.83
N GLU A 100 1.74 12.79 -13.39
CA GLU A 100 1.10 11.45 -13.38
C GLU A 100 0.33 11.16 -12.08
N ALA A 101 0.52 11.99 -11.04
CA ALA A 101 -0.11 11.83 -9.73
C ALA A 101 -1.62 12.10 -9.73
N ASP A 102 -2.40 11.18 -9.16
CA ASP A 102 -3.80 11.43 -8.77
C ASP A 102 -3.82 12.11 -7.41
N ILE A 103 -3.75 13.44 -7.41
CA ILE A 103 -3.64 14.26 -6.19
C ILE A 103 -4.87 14.09 -5.30
N ASP A 104 -6.07 13.96 -5.87
CA ASP A 104 -7.30 13.83 -5.08
C ASP A 104 -7.26 12.55 -4.22
N THR A 105 -6.77 11.45 -4.80
CA THR A 105 -6.62 10.18 -4.06
C THR A 105 -5.45 10.22 -3.08
N LEU A 106 -4.32 10.85 -3.46
CA LEU A 106 -3.14 10.94 -2.60
C LEU A 106 -3.37 11.84 -1.39
N ASP A 107 -4.15 12.91 -1.52
CA ASP A 107 -4.58 13.76 -0.39
C ASP A 107 -5.40 12.94 0.63
N LEU A 108 -6.27 12.03 0.17
CA LEU A 108 -7.02 11.12 1.04
C LEU A 108 -6.08 10.11 1.73
N VAL A 109 -5.09 9.60 1.01
CA VAL A 109 -4.07 8.71 1.58
C VAL A 109 -3.29 9.43 2.67
N GLU A 110 -2.87 10.67 2.44
CA GLU A 110 -2.19 11.51 3.43
C GLU A 110 -3.07 11.77 4.66
N ASP A 111 -4.36 12.07 4.50
CA ASP A 111 -5.29 12.28 5.62
C ASP A 111 -5.42 11.03 6.51
N ILE A 112 -5.40 9.83 5.91
CA ILE A 112 -5.51 8.56 6.64
C ILE A 112 -4.18 8.16 7.31
N VAL A 113 -3.06 8.29 6.58
CA VAL A 113 -1.73 7.86 7.04
C VAL A 113 -1.11 8.88 8.01
N GLY A 114 -1.41 10.16 7.81
CA GLY A 114 -0.84 11.31 8.52
C GLY A 114 0.34 11.93 7.77
N ASP A 115 0.43 13.26 7.81
CA ASP A 115 1.43 14.06 7.07
C ASP A 115 2.89 13.67 7.42
N HIS A 116 3.13 13.22 8.65
CA HIS A 116 4.46 12.83 9.11
C HIS A 116 4.91 11.45 8.63
N CYS A 117 3.97 10.62 8.15
CA CYS A 117 4.23 9.26 7.72
C CYS A 117 4.11 9.11 6.19
N PHE A 118 3.56 10.09 5.49
CA PHE A 118 3.40 10.07 4.04
C PHE A 118 4.37 11.04 3.36
N THR A 119 4.94 10.62 2.23
CA THR A 119 5.80 11.49 1.41
C THR A 119 5.47 11.28 -0.05
N LEU A 120 5.05 12.36 -0.70
CA LEU A 120 4.89 12.43 -2.15
C LEU A 120 6.15 13.03 -2.77
N GLU A 121 6.80 12.28 -3.67
CA GLU A 121 7.93 12.78 -4.46
C GLU A 121 7.48 13.02 -5.90
N GLU A 122 7.44 14.29 -6.31
CA GLU A 122 7.27 14.69 -7.70
C GLU A 122 8.65 14.92 -8.35
N ASP A 123 8.74 14.83 -9.69
CA ASP A 123 9.98 14.93 -10.49
C ASP A 123 10.88 13.69 -10.47
N VAL A 124 10.29 12.50 -10.40
CA VAL A 124 11.03 11.26 -10.65
C VAL A 124 11.40 11.16 -12.14
N GLU A 125 12.70 11.24 -12.46
CA GLU A 125 13.21 11.04 -13.83
C GLU A 125 13.03 9.56 -14.26
N ARG A 126 12.39 9.36 -15.43
CA ARG A 126 12.27 8.06 -16.11
C ARG A 126 13.53 7.66 -16.87
#